data_AF-A0A7S2EKU6-F1
#
_entry.id   AF-A0A7S2EKU6-F1
#
_cell.length_a   1.000
_cell.length_b   1.000
_cell.length_c   1.000
_cell.angle_alpha   90.00
_cell.angle_beta   90.00
_cell.angle_gamma   90.00
#
_symmetry.space_group_name_H-M   'P 1'
#
loop_
_entity.id
_entity.type
_entity.pdbx_description
1 polymer ?
#
loop_
_entity_poly.entity_id
_entity_poly.type
_entity_poly.pdbx_seq_one_letter_code
_entity_poly.pdbx_strand_id
1 'polypeptide(L)'
;KSRSLRFLNLDEGREREVRRALEKAEEERRADPNPPRAFGPVTQGRFLASMGAMERAAALIEDDGTTDERAEEIVEALERLTQPEHMGERYKVLAIARKKEGIFPPPGF
;
A
#
# COMPACT_ATOMS: atom_id res chain seq x y z
N LYS A 1 -12.43 34.56 -34.13
CA LYS A 1 -11.30 33.64 -34.43
C LYS A 1 -10.14 33.68 -33.42
N SER A 2 -9.82 34.83 -32.79
CA SER A 2 -8.65 34.97 -31.87
C SER A 2 -8.76 34.31 -30.47
N ARG A 3 -9.98 34.01 -29.97
CA ARG A 3 -10.15 33.31 -28.68
C ARG A 3 -9.89 31.79 -28.78
N SER A 4 -10.40 31.13 -29.82
CA SER A 4 -10.24 29.68 -30.04
C SER A 4 -8.79 29.24 -30.27
N LEU A 5 -7.99 30.03 -31.00
CA LEU A 5 -6.55 29.80 -31.15
C LEU A 5 -5.75 29.99 -29.85
N ARG A 6 -6.21 30.84 -28.91
CA ARG A 6 -5.56 31.00 -27.60
C ARG A 6 -5.78 29.77 -26.71
N PHE A 7 -7.00 29.22 -26.68
CA PHE A 7 -7.29 28.00 -25.93
C PHE A 7 -6.53 26.77 -26.45
N LEU A 8 -6.40 26.60 -27.77
CA LEU A 8 -5.62 25.51 -28.37
C LEU A 8 -4.11 25.62 -28.07
N ASN A 9 -3.53 26.82 -28.14
CA ASN A 9 -2.11 27.05 -27.79
C ASN A 9 -1.81 26.85 -26.29
N LEU A 10 -2.80 27.12 -25.41
CA LEU A 10 -2.71 26.87 -23.97
C LEU A 10 -2.70 25.38 -23.65
N ASP A 11 -3.46 24.58 -24.39
CA ASP A 11 -3.52 23.12 -24.25
C ASP A 11 -2.20 22.46 -24.67
N GLU A 12 -1.68 22.83 -25.85
CA GLU A 12 -0.36 22.37 -26.30
C GLU A 12 0.79 22.84 -25.38
N GLY A 13 0.66 24.03 -24.80
CA GLY A 13 1.61 24.55 -23.81
C GLY A 13 1.67 23.68 -22.56
N ARG A 14 0.51 23.31 -22.02
CA ARG A 14 0.40 22.39 -20.87
C ARG A 14 0.92 20.99 -21.21
N GLU A 15 0.61 20.45 -22.38
CA GLU A 15 1.11 19.14 -22.79
C GLU A 15 2.64 19.11 -22.90
N ARG A 16 3.26 20.15 -23.45
CA ARG A 16 4.73 20.27 -23.52
C ARG A 16 5.36 20.39 -22.13
N GLU A 17 4.75 21.14 -21.24
CA GLU A 17 5.21 21.27 -19.85
C GLU A 17 5.13 19.93 -19.11
N VAL A 18 4.01 19.20 -19.24
CA VAL A 18 3.83 17.87 -18.65
C VAL A 18 4.87 16.89 -19.21
N ARG A 19 5.09 16.85 -20.52
CA ARG A 19 6.12 15.96 -21.11
C ARG A 19 7.52 16.27 -20.59
N ARG A 20 7.89 17.54 -20.52
CA ARG A 20 9.20 17.95 -19.98
C ARG A 20 9.34 17.58 -18.50
N ALA A 21 8.28 17.73 -17.71
CA ALA A 21 8.28 17.35 -16.30
C ALA A 21 8.43 15.82 -16.14
N LEU A 22 7.78 15.03 -16.99
CA LEU A 22 7.92 13.56 -17.00
C LEU A 22 9.34 13.14 -17.38
N GLU A 23 9.90 13.69 -18.46
CA GLU A 23 11.28 13.40 -18.88
C GLU A 23 12.29 13.72 -17.78
N LYS A 24 12.17 14.90 -17.16
CA LYS A 24 13.02 15.30 -16.03
C LYS A 24 12.87 14.33 -14.85
N ALA A 25 11.64 13.95 -14.49
CA ALA A 25 11.39 13.01 -13.40
C ALA A 25 11.96 11.60 -13.69
N GLU A 26 11.93 11.15 -14.95
CA GLU A 26 12.56 9.88 -15.34
C GLU A 26 14.09 9.94 -15.26
N GLU A 27 14.69 11.06 -15.66
CA GLU A 27 16.12 11.29 -15.55
C GLU A 27 16.57 11.30 -14.08
N GLU A 28 15.86 12.05 -13.23
CA GLU A 28 16.08 12.07 -11.78
C GLU A 28 15.92 10.67 -11.16
N ARG A 29 14.90 9.90 -11.58
CA ARG A 29 14.69 8.51 -11.13
C ARG A 29 15.84 7.60 -11.54
N ARG A 30 16.37 7.74 -12.76
CA ARG A 30 17.51 6.93 -13.25
C ARG A 30 18.82 7.28 -12.55
N ALA A 31 19.00 8.55 -12.17
CA ALA A 31 20.18 9.02 -11.47
C ALA A 31 20.20 8.66 -9.98
N ASP A 32 19.06 8.25 -9.41
CA ASP A 32 18.92 7.91 -8.00
C ASP A 32 19.64 6.59 -7.67
N PRO A 33 20.70 6.60 -6.82
CA PRO A 33 21.43 5.39 -6.44
C PRO A 33 20.63 4.46 -5.51
N ASN A 34 19.49 4.91 -4.99
CA ASN A 34 18.61 4.13 -4.12
C ASN A 34 17.14 4.32 -4.52
N PRO A 35 16.75 3.88 -5.72
CA PRO A 35 15.40 4.12 -6.23
C PRO A 35 14.35 3.41 -5.36
N PRO A 36 13.11 3.93 -5.30
CA PRO A 36 12.03 3.23 -4.61
C PRO A 36 11.76 1.89 -5.30
N ARG A 37 11.59 0.82 -4.51
CA ARG A 37 11.26 -0.53 -4.97
C ARG A 37 9.84 -0.87 -4.54
N ALA A 38 9.12 -1.55 -5.43
CA ALA A 38 7.79 -2.08 -5.14
C ALA A 38 7.90 -3.51 -4.57
N PHE A 39 7.03 -3.83 -3.61
CA PHE A 39 6.93 -5.13 -2.96
C PHE A 39 5.48 -5.61 -2.97
N GLY A 40 5.27 -6.88 -3.29
CA GLY A 40 3.94 -7.46 -3.51
C GLY A 40 3.47 -7.39 -4.98
N PRO A 41 2.14 -7.44 -5.23
CA PRO A 41 1.08 -7.52 -4.23
C PRO A 41 1.09 -8.86 -3.49
N VAL A 42 0.83 -8.82 -2.18
CA VAL A 42 0.51 -10.01 -1.37
C VAL A 42 -0.95 -9.95 -0.93
N THR A 43 -1.54 -11.10 -0.61
CA THR A 43 -2.91 -11.16 -0.10
C THR A 43 -2.99 -10.54 1.30
N GLN A 44 -4.12 -9.92 1.63
CA GLN A 44 -4.33 -9.30 2.95
C GLN A 44 -4.15 -10.33 4.07
N GLY A 45 -4.69 -11.54 3.89
CA GLY A 45 -4.57 -12.60 4.88
C GLY A 45 -3.11 -12.97 5.14
N ARG A 46 -2.31 -13.13 4.08
CA ARG A 46 -0.87 -13.42 4.21
C ARG A 46 -0.12 -12.28 4.90
N PHE A 47 -0.44 -11.03 4.54
CA PHE A 47 0.19 -9.86 5.12
C PHE A 47 -0.11 -9.71 6.62
N LEU A 48 -1.38 -9.85 7.02
CA LEU A 48 -1.78 -9.74 8.43
C LEU A 48 -1.20 -10.89 9.27
N ALA A 49 -1.18 -12.11 8.73
CA ALA A 49 -0.57 -13.25 9.39
C ALA A 49 0.94 -13.04 9.61
N SER A 50 1.69 -12.56 8.59
CA SER A 50 3.13 -12.31 8.74
C SER A 50 3.46 -11.15 9.67
N MET A 51 2.50 -10.25 9.91
CA MET A 51 2.61 -9.14 10.86
C MET A 51 2.18 -9.49 12.29
N GLY A 52 1.77 -10.74 12.55
CA GLY A 52 1.44 -11.23 13.89
C GLY A 52 -0.01 -10.98 14.33
N ALA A 53 -0.96 -10.94 13.39
CA ALA A 53 -2.36 -10.67 13.71
C ALA A 53 -3.00 -11.76 14.60
N MET A 54 -2.57 -13.03 14.46
CA MET A 54 -3.12 -14.14 15.26
C MET A 54 -2.66 -14.04 16.72
N GLU A 55 -1.37 -13.78 16.92
CA GLU A 55 -0.73 -13.59 18.22
C GLU A 55 -1.35 -12.38 18.93
N ARG A 56 -1.60 -11.29 18.19
CA ARG A 56 -2.27 -10.13 18.76
C ARG A 56 -3.72 -10.41 19.13
N ALA A 57 -4.45 -11.17 18.32
CA ALA A 57 -5.83 -11.54 18.64
C ALA A 57 -5.88 -12.42 19.90
N ALA A 58 -5.00 -13.41 20.01
CA ALA A 58 -4.88 -14.25 21.21
C ALA A 58 -4.59 -13.40 22.46
N ALA A 59 -3.60 -12.51 22.40
CA ALA A 59 -3.27 -11.64 23.52
C ALA A 59 -4.42 -10.70 23.94
N LEU A 60 -5.28 -10.29 23.00
CA LEU A 60 -6.46 -9.48 23.32
C LEU A 60 -7.58 -10.32 23.96
N ILE A 61 -7.73 -11.57 23.53
CA ILE A 61 -8.71 -12.51 24.09
C ILE A 61 -8.32 -12.91 25.52
N GLU A 62 -7.03 -13.12 25.77
CA GLU A 62 -6.49 -13.53 27.07
C GLU A 62 -6.40 -12.38 28.10
N ASP A 63 -6.70 -11.14 27.69
CA ASP A 63 -6.69 -9.99 28.61
C ASP A 63 -7.79 -10.11 29.67
N ASP A 64 -7.45 -9.88 30.94
CA ASP A 64 -8.37 -10.02 32.08
C ASP A 64 -9.64 -9.14 31.96
N GLY A 65 -9.60 -8.07 31.16
CA GLY A 65 -10.73 -7.17 30.92
C GLY A 65 -11.63 -7.60 29.76
N THR A 66 -11.28 -8.64 29.01
CA THR A 66 -12.04 -9.06 27.83
C THR A 66 -13.21 -9.95 28.24
N THR A 67 -14.42 -9.52 27.86
CA THR A 67 -15.64 -10.33 28.02
C THR A 67 -15.72 -11.41 26.94
N ASP A 68 -16.52 -12.45 27.17
CA ASP A 68 -16.76 -13.52 26.20
C ASP A 68 -17.30 -12.96 24.87
N GLU A 69 -18.30 -12.06 24.94
CA GLU A 69 -18.86 -11.36 23.77
C GLU A 69 -17.76 -10.64 22.97
N ARG A 70 -16.83 -9.99 23.68
CA ARG A 70 -15.74 -9.26 23.03
C ARG A 70 -14.70 -10.21 22.42
N ALA A 71 -14.45 -11.34 23.05
CA ALA A 71 -13.58 -12.38 22.50
C ALA A 71 -14.15 -12.95 21.19
N GLU A 72 -15.46 -13.22 21.14
CA GLU A 72 -16.16 -13.67 19.93
C GLU A 72 -16.04 -12.64 18.81
N GLU A 73 -16.29 -11.36 19.10
CA GLU A 73 -16.12 -10.28 18.12
C GLU A 73 -14.69 -10.21 17.54
N ILE A 74 -13.67 -10.45 18.36
CA ILE A 74 -12.26 -10.46 17.93
C ILE A 74 -12.01 -11.62 16.97
N VAL A 75 -12.53 -12.81 17.28
CA VAL A 75 -12.39 -14.01 16.43
C VAL A 75 -13.06 -13.77 15.08
N GLU A 76 -14.32 -13.31 15.07
CA GLU A 76 -15.06 -13.03 13.84
C GLU A 76 -14.37 -11.95 12.99
N ALA A 77 -13.86 -10.89 13.63
CA ALA A 77 -13.15 -9.83 12.93
C ALA A 77 -11.84 -10.34 12.31
N LEU A 78 -11.08 -11.17 13.03
CA LEU A 78 -9.86 -11.79 12.52
C LEU A 78 -10.19 -12.68 11.32
N GLU A 79 -11.18 -13.57 11.45
CA GLU A 79 -11.61 -14.48 10.38
C GLU A 79 -11.99 -13.71 9.12
N ARG A 80 -12.83 -12.67 9.25
CA ARG A 80 -13.25 -11.82 8.13
C ARG A 80 -12.07 -11.15 7.44
N LEU A 81 -11.04 -10.75 8.19
CA LEU A 81 -9.86 -10.07 7.68
C LEU A 81 -8.85 -11.02 7.03
N THR A 82 -8.74 -12.26 7.49
CA THR A 82 -7.65 -13.17 7.09
C THR A 82 -8.08 -14.32 6.20
N GLN A 83 -9.34 -14.77 6.26
CA GLN A 83 -9.78 -15.96 5.52
C GLN A 83 -10.00 -15.66 4.02
N PRO A 84 -9.65 -16.61 3.12
CA PRO A 84 -9.84 -16.47 1.68
C PRO A 84 -11.28 -16.19 1.24
N GLU A 85 -12.26 -16.78 1.92
CA GLU A 85 -13.69 -16.67 1.64
C GLU A 85 -14.24 -15.26 1.90
N HIS A 86 -13.49 -14.47 2.69
CA HIS A 86 -13.83 -13.11 3.07
C HIS A 86 -12.88 -12.08 2.41
N MET A 87 -12.12 -11.33 3.22
CA MET A 87 -11.20 -10.32 2.71
C MET A 87 -9.79 -10.85 2.46
N GLY A 88 -9.43 -11.98 3.07
CA GLY A 88 -8.07 -12.49 3.10
C GLY A 88 -7.45 -12.65 1.72
N GLU A 89 -8.21 -13.20 0.77
CA GLU A 89 -7.79 -13.33 -0.63
C GLU A 89 -8.17 -12.08 -1.45
N ARG A 90 -9.38 -11.53 -1.31
CA ARG A 90 -9.85 -10.45 -2.19
C ARG A 90 -9.01 -9.17 -2.09
N TYR A 91 -8.56 -8.82 -0.89
CA TYR A 91 -7.79 -7.61 -0.66
C TYR A 91 -6.29 -7.89 -0.79
N LYS A 92 -5.55 -6.91 -1.29
CA LYS A 92 -4.12 -7.01 -1.57
C LYS A 92 -3.37 -5.84 -0.94
N VAL A 93 -2.13 -6.08 -0.54
CA VAL A 93 -1.23 -5.07 0.03
C VAL A 93 -0.02 -4.92 -0.89
N LEU A 94 0.39 -3.67 -1.13
CA LEU A 94 1.55 -3.27 -1.91
C LEU A 94 2.35 -2.26 -1.07
N ALA A 95 3.68 -2.42 -1.04
CA ALA A 95 4.55 -1.43 -0.46
C ALA A 95 5.49 -0.84 -1.51
N ILE A 96 5.77 0.45 -1.39
CA ILE A 96 6.79 1.15 -2.18
C ILE A 96 7.79 1.75 -1.19
N ALA A 97 9.02 1.24 -1.19
CA ALA A 97 10.03 1.62 -0.22
C ALA A 97 11.43 1.70 -0.84
N ARG A 98 12.24 2.64 -0.36
CA ARG A 98 13.66 2.72 -0.68
C ARG A 98 14.43 1.75 0.22
N LYS A 99 15.60 1.28 -0.23
CA LYS A 99 16.46 0.46 0.63
C LYS A 99 16.91 1.29 1.82
N LYS A 100 16.70 0.77 3.03
CA LYS A 100 17.17 1.35 4.28
C LYS A 100 17.96 0.27 5.03
N GLU A 101 19.08 0.63 5.66
CA GLU A 101 19.86 -0.32 6.44
C GLU A 101 19.04 -0.88 7.62
N GLY A 102 19.18 -2.19 7.86
CA GLY A 102 18.55 -2.90 8.97
C GLY A 102 17.08 -3.31 8.78
N ILE A 103 16.28 -2.55 8.03
CA ILE A 103 14.83 -2.80 7.87
C ILE A 103 14.48 -2.80 6.38
N PHE A 104 14.90 -3.87 5.68
CA PHE A 104 14.60 -4.08 4.27
C PHE A 104 14.67 -5.57 3.92
N PRO A 105 13.63 -6.17 3.29
CA PRO A 105 12.39 -5.56 2.80
C PRO A 105 11.48 -5.02 3.91
N PRO A 106 10.45 -4.20 3.58
CA PRO A 106 9.45 -3.78 4.56
C PRO A 106 8.80 -4.98 5.26
N PRO A 107 8.52 -4.91 6.58
CA PRO A 107 7.85 -5.99 7.29
C PRO A 107 6.55 -6.42 6.60
N GLY A 108 6.32 -7.73 6.55
CA GLY A 108 5.16 -8.32 5.89
C GLY A 108 5.30 -8.53 4.38
N PHE A 109 6.44 -8.15 3.78
CA PHE A 109 6.75 -8.32 2.35
C PHE A 109 8.04 -9.10 2.09
#